data_AF-A0AAW3MZY7-F1
#
_entry.id   AF-A0AAW3MZY7-F1
#
_cell.length_a   1.000
_cell.length_b   1.000
_cell.length_c   1.000
_cell.angle_alpha   90.00
_cell.angle_beta   90.00
_cell.angle_gamma   90.00
#
_symmetry.space_group_name_H-M   'P 1'
#
loop_
_entity.id
_entity.type
_entity.pdbx_description
1 polymer ?
#
loop_
_entity_poly.entity_id
_entity_poly.type
_entity_poly.pdbx_seq_one_letter_code
_entity_poly.pdbx_strand_id
1 'polypeptide(L)' 'ASFGLVLGGVLSPHASLIALAVLAFVQIVVHLVYFLHMNSSSGQRWNVMAFSYTVLTAAILIVGTLWVMHNVSMNMMSR' A
#
# COMPACT_ATOMS: atom_id res chain seq x y z
N ALA A 1 8.62 -15.20 -5.15
CA ALA A 1 7.96 -15.67 -3.91
C ALA A 1 6.45 -15.44 -3.96
N SER A 2 5.96 -14.20 -4.09
CA SER A 2 4.52 -13.87 -4.16
C SER A 2 3.75 -14.64 -5.24
N PHE A 3 4.25 -14.67 -6.49
CA PHE A 3 3.61 -15.41 -7.58
C PHE A 3 3.53 -16.92 -7.32
N GLY A 4 4.59 -17.51 -6.74
CA GLY A 4 4.62 -18.94 -6.40
C GLY A 4 3.65 -19.30 -5.27
N LEU A 5 3.45 -18.40 -4.30
CA LEU A 5 2.49 -18.57 -3.22
C LEU A 5 1.04 -18.66 -3.71
N VAL A 6 0.67 -17.83 -4.68
CA VAL A 6 -0.69 -17.81 -5.26
C VAL A 6 -0.89 -18.93 -6.26
N LEU A 7 0.06 -19.13 -7.17
CA LEU A 7 -0.07 -20.15 -8.23
C LEU A 7 0.04 -21.58 -7.68
N GLY A 8 0.81 -21.78 -6.61
CA GLY A 8 0.96 -23.09 -5.97
C GLY A 8 -0.23 -23.50 -5.08
N GLY A 9 -1.20 -22.61 -4.84
CA GLY A 9 -2.37 -22.90 -4.01
C GLY A 9 -2.04 -23.35 -2.58
N VAL A 10 -0.85 -22.99 -2.07
CA VAL A 10 -0.29 -23.55 -0.84
C VAL A 10 -0.99 -23.03 0.42
N LEU A 11 -1.62 -21.86 0.32
CA LEU A 11 -2.34 -21.19 1.40
C LEU A 11 -3.80 -20.93 1.03
N SER A 12 -4.66 -20.79 2.04
CA SER A 12 -6.04 -20.35 1.84
C SER A 12 -6.09 -18.96 1.17
N PRO A 13 -7.17 -18.61 0.45
CA PRO A 13 -7.25 -17.33 -0.27
C PRO A 13 -7.04 -16.11 0.64
N HIS A 14 -7.60 -16.14 1.85
CA HIS A 14 -7.43 -15.08 2.84
C HIS A 14 -5.98 -14.98 3.33
N ALA A 15 -5.35 -16.12 3.65
CA ALA A 15 -3.96 -16.15 4.07
C ALA A 15 -3.01 -15.69 2.95
N SER A 16 -3.30 -16.06 1.71
CA SER A 16 -2.56 -15.59 0.53
C SER A 16 -2.64 -14.08 0.37
N LEU A 17 -3.82 -13.47 0.52
CA LEU A 17 -3.99 -12.01 0.45
C LEU A 17 -3.15 -11.28 1.51
N ILE A 18 -3.18 -11.76 2.76
CA ILE A 18 -2.38 -11.18 3.85
C ILE A 18 -0.89 -11.31 3.55
N ALA A 19 -0.44 -12.50 3.11
CA ALA A 19 0.96 -12.74 2.77
C ALA A 19 1.43 -11.82 1.63
N LEU A 20 0.62 -11.64 0.59
CA LEU A 20 0.91 -10.73 -0.51
C LEU A 20 1.02 -9.27 -0.04
N ALA A 21 0.11 -8.81 0.81
CA ALA A 21 0.14 -7.46 1.34
C ALA A 21 1.42 -7.20 2.14
N VAL A 22 1.84 -8.16 2.98
CA VAL A 22 3.10 -8.07 3.74
C VAL A 22 4.31 -8.07 2.82
N LEU A 23 4.38 -8.99 1.85
CA LEU A 23 5.49 -9.04 0.88
C LEU A 23 5.57 -7.74 0.06
N ALA A 24 4.45 -7.19 -0.37
CA ALA A 24 4.39 -5.93 -1.10
C ALA A 24 4.88 -4.75 -0.26
N PHE A 25 4.47 -4.68 1.01
CA PHE A 25 4.93 -3.64 1.93
C PHE A 25 6.44 -3.71 2.16
N VAL A 26 6.98 -4.90 2.43
CA VAL A 26 8.42 -5.12 2.59
C VAL A 26 9.18 -4.69 1.33
N GLN A 27 8.65 -5.01 0.14
CA GLN A 27 9.28 -4.63 -1.12
C GLN A 27 9.36 -3.11 -1.30
N ILE A 28 8.31 -2.37 -0.95
CA ILE A 28 8.31 -0.91 -1.00
C ILE A 28 9.40 -0.34 -0.08
N VAL A 29 9.51 -0.84 1.16
CA VAL A 29 10.53 -0.39 2.12
C VAL A 29 11.94 -0.66 1.61
N VAL A 30 12.21 -1.87 1.11
CA VAL A 30 13.51 -2.24 0.53
C VAL A 30 13.88 -1.30 -0.61
N HIS A 31 12.94 -0.98 -1.50
CA HIS A 31 13.19 -0.09 -2.62
C HIS A 31 13.50 1.36 -2.17
N LEU A 32 12.79 1.85 -1.16
CA LEU A 32 13.03 3.19 -0.61
C LEU A 32 14.42 3.32 0.06
N VAL A 33 14.85 2.28 0.77
CA VAL A 33 16.12 2.30 1.50
C VAL A 33 17.31 2.00 0.60
N TYR A 34 17.27 0.91 -0.18
CA TYR A 34 18.45 0.43 -0.91
C TYR A 34 18.57 0.96 -2.34
N PHE A 35 17.46 1.26 -3.01
CA PHE A 35 17.50 1.80 -4.38
C PHE A 35 17.49 3.33 -4.35
N LEU A 36 16.46 3.91 -3.72
CA LEU A 36 16.27 5.36 -3.67
C LEU A 36 17.22 6.03 -2.66
N HIS A 37 17.98 5.24 -1.88
CA HIS A 37 18.92 5.72 -0.87
C HIS A 37 18.33 6.85 -0.02
N MET A 38 17.07 6.68 0.39
CA MET A 38 16.37 7.69 1.15
C MET A 38 16.97 7.73 2.56
N ASN A 39 17.90 8.66 2.79
CA ASN A 39 18.60 8.80 4.07
C ASN A 39 17.95 9.89 4.94
N SER A 40 18.08 9.74 6.26
CA SER A 40 17.59 10.73 7.26
C SER A 40 18.64 11.79 7.62
N SER A 41 19.65 11.98 6.76
CA SER A 41 20.68 13.02 6.96
C SER A 41 20.05 14.41 6.89
N SER A 42 20.66 15.38 7.56
CA SER A 42 20.15 16.76 7.67
C SER A 42 19.83 17.40 6.32
N GLY A 43 20.63 17.10 5.28
CA GLY A 43 20.40 17.60 3.92
C GLY A 43 19.21 16.97 3.19
N GLN A 44 18.78 15.77 3.58
CA GLN A 44 17.74 14.98 2.89
C GLN A 44 16.45 14.84 3.70
N ARG A 45 16.39 15.38 4.94
CA ARG A 45 15.18 15.44 5.77
C ARG A 45 13.97 16.01 5.04
N TRP A 46 14.18 17.06 4.23
CA TRP A 46 13.12 17.65 3.41
C TRP A 46 12.51 16.66 2.41
N ASN A 47 13.33 15.78 1.82
CA ASN A 47 12.85 14.76 0.90
C ASN A 47 12.03 13.68 1.62
N VAL A 48 12.44 13.29 2.84
CA VAL A 48 11.68 12.36 3.68
C VAL A 48 10.34 12.97 4.10
N MET A 49 10.33 14.26 4.49
CA MET A 49 9.09 14.96 4.83
C MET A 49 8.14 15.05 3.63
N ALA A 50 8.64 15.47 2.46
CA ALA A 50 7.84 15.53 1.24
C ALA A 50 7.26 14.15 0.86
N PHE A 51 8.08 13.09 0.92
CA PHE A 51 7.63 11.73 0.66
C PHE A 51 6.54 11.29 1.65
N SER A 52 6.71 11.55 2.95
CA SER A 52 5.72 11.22 3.97
C SER A 52 4.38 11.94 3.74
N TYR A 53 4.43 13.20 3.30
CA TYR A 53 3.25 13.96 2.92
C TYR A 53 2.53 13.35 1.70
N THR A 54 3.29 12.92 0.69
CA THR A 54 2.73 12.23 -0.47
C THR A 54 2.03 10.93 -0.07
N VAL A 55 2.65 10.12 0.79
CA VAL A 55 2.05 8.87 1.28
C VAL A 55 0.76 9.13 2.06
N LEU A 56 0.77 10.12 2.96
CA LEU A 56 -0.42 10.52 3.72
C LEU A 56 -1.55 10.96 2.79
N THR A 57 -1.25 11.82 1.83
CA THR A 57 -2.23 12.31 0.85
C THR A 57 -2.79 11.16 0.02
N ALA A 58 -1.94 10.25 -0.46
CA ALA A 58 -2.38 9.06 -1.20
C ALA A 58 -3.29 8.16 -0.35
N ALA A 59 -2.97 7.95 0.92
CA ALA A 59 -3.79 7.15 1.83
C ALA A 59 -5.18 7.79 2.02
N ILE A 60 -5.26 9.11 2.22
CA ILE A 60 -6.52 9.83 2.34
C ILE A 60 -7.35 9.68 1.06
N LEU A 61 -6.74 9.85 -0.11
CA LEU A 61 -7.44 9.72 -1.39
C LEU A 61 -7.96 8.31 -1.63
N ILE A 62 -7.14 7.28 -1.40
CA ILE A 62 -7.54 5.88 -1.63
C ILE A 62 -8.64 5.48 -0.64
N VAL A 63 -8.44 5.70 0.65
CA VAL A 63 -9.42 5.32 1.68
C VAL A 63 -10.70 6.14 1.51
N GLY A 64 -10.57 7.45 1.29
CA GLY A 64 -11.71 8.35 1.09
C GLY A 64 -12.52 7.98 -0.14
N THR A 65 -11.88 7.69 -1.28
CA THR A 65 -12.60 7.28 -2.50
C THR A 65 -13.29 5.93 -2.33
N LEU A 66 -12.61 4.94 -1.75
CA LEU A 66 -13.24 3.65 -1.45
C LEU A 66 -14.44 3.80 -0.52
N TRP A 67 -14.32 4.61 0.52
CA TRP A 67 -15.41 4.86 1.47
C TRP A 67 -16.60 5.59 0.83
N VAL A 68 -16.34 6.62 0.02
CA VAL A 68 -17.38 7.36 -0.71
C VAL A 68 -18.08 6.43 -1.71
N MET A 69 -17.34 5.68 -2.51
CA MET A 69 -17.94 4.75 -3.48
C MET A 69 -18.74 3.65 -2.79
N HIS A 70 -18.25 3.11 -1.67
CA HIS A 70 -18.99 2.16 -0.86
C HIS A 70 -20.29 2.78 -0.34
N ASN A 71 -20.26 4.01 0.17
CA ASN A 71 -21.44 4.77 0.62
C ASN A 71 -22.45 5.05 -0.49
N VAL A 72 -21.99 5.53 -1.63
CA VAL A 72 -22.86 5.79 -2.77
C VAL A 72 -23.48 4.49 -3.26
N SER A 73 -22.71 3.41 -3.36
CA SER A 73 -23.22 2.10 -3.77
C SER A 73 -24.31 1.59 -2.83
N MET A 74 -24.15 1.73 -1.52
CA MET A 74 -25.17 1.25 -0.57
C MET A 74 -26.40 2.17 -0.46
N ASN A 75 -26.26 3.46 -0.75
CA ASN A 75 -27.35 4.44 -0.63
C ASN A 75 -28.06 4.76 -1.95
N MET A 76 -27.46 4.45 -3.11
CA MET A 76 -28.03 4.70 -4.44
C MET A 76 -28.36 3.42 -5.22
N MET A 77 -28.17 2.25 -4.62
CA MET A 77 -28.87 1.03 -5.06
C MET A 77 -30.37 1.24 -4.76
N SER A 78 -31.06 1.95 -5.64
CA SER A 78 -32.51 1.87 -5.72
C SER A 78 -32.86 0.39 -5.92
N ARG A 79 -33.80 -0.09 -5.12
CA ARG A 79 -34.43 -1.40 -5.30
C ARG A 79 -34.77 -1.66 -6.77
#